data_AF-A0A0D0DEB7-F1
#
_entry.id   AF-A0A0D0DEB7-F1
#
_cell.length_a   1.000
_cell.length_b   1.000
_cell.length_c   1.000
_cell.angle_alpha   90.00
_cell.angle_beta   90.00
_cell.angle_gamma   90.00
#
_symmetry.space_group_name_H-M   'P 1'
#
loop_
_entity.id
_entity.type
_entity.pdbx_description
1 polymer ?
#
loop_
_entity_poly.entity_id
_entity_poly.type
_entity_poly.pdbx_seq_one_letter_code
_entity_poly.pdbx_strand_id
1 'polypeptide(L)'
;RWTPSKVAALVDYLHDHCAECGGAGNFKEMTYNAAAATLRPLYNGIGAIKTGKMVGSKWATLKATYNVIESYCSQSGVHWGNDCGANIQGEDAVALWTQCLE
;
A
#
# COMPACT_ATOMS: atom_id res chain seq x y z
N ARG A 1 -7.72 9.81 10.78
CA ARG A 1 -6.73 8.72 10.80
C ARG A 1 -7.00 7.70 9.68
N TRP A 2 -5.99 7.00 9.15
CA TRP A 2 -6.19 5.81 8.31
C TRP A 2 -6.25 4.58 9.22
N THR A 3 -7.40 3.91 9.25
CA THR A 3 -7.60 2.66 10.00
C THR A 3 -7.39 1.47 9.06
N PRO A 4 -7.08 0.26 9.59
CA PRO A 4 -6.97 -0.94 8.76
C PRO A 4 -8.21 -1.16 7.88
N SER A 5 -9.42 -0.99 8.44
CA SER A 5 -10.68 -1.08 7.70
C SER A 5 -10.79 -0.10 6.51
N LYS A 6 -10.32 1.13 6.67
CA LYS A 6 -10.32 2.13 5.58
C LYS A 6 -9.26 1.85 4.53
N VAL A 7 -8.14 1.25 4.92
CA VAL A 7 -7.08 0.87 3.99
C VAL A 7 -7.53 -0.34 3.18
N ALA A 8 -8.11 -1.36 3.82
CA ALA A 8 -8.69 -2.53 3.14
C ALA A 8 -9.76 -2.10 2.15
N ALA A 9 -10.78 -1.34 2.60
CA ALA A 9 -11.84 -0.86 1.71
C ALA A 9 -11.34 0.00 0.54
N LEU A 10 -10.23 0.74 0.72
CA LEU A 10 -9.59 1.46 -0.38
C LEU A 10 -8.95 0.50 -1.39
N VAL A 11 -8.17 -0.48 -0.91
CA VAL A 11 -7.49 -1.45 -1.77
C VAL A 11 -8.52 -2.29 -2.52
N ASP A 12 -9.55 -2.78 -1.83
CA ASP A 12 -10.65 -3.56 -2.43
C ASP A 12 -11.34 -2.76 -3.54
N TYR A 13 -11.70 -1.50 -3.25
CA TYR A 13 -12.33 -0.63 -4.24
C TYR A 13 -11.45 -0.42 -5.48
N LEU A 14 -10.16 -0.12 -5.30
CA LEU A 14 -9.24 0.11 -6.41
C LEU A 14 -8.93 -1.17 -7.19
N HIS A 15 -8.92 -2.31 -6.52
CA HIS A 15 -8.77 -3.62 -7.14
C HIS A 15 -9.98 -3.93 -8.04
N ASP A 16 -11.20 -3.68 -7.56
CA ASP A 16 -12.42 -3.87 -8.35
C ASP A 16 -12.51 -2.92 -9.55
N HIS A 17 -11.84 -1.76 -9.47
CA HIS A 17 -11.78 -0.75 -10.54
C HIS A 17 -10.43 -0.76 -11.27
N CYS A 18 -9.69 -1.88 -11.23
CA CYS A 18 -8.34 -1.96 -11.82
C CYS A 18 -8.32 -1.66 -13.33
N ALA A 19 -9.41 -1.89 -14.05
CA ALA A 19 -9.57 -1.53 -15.46
C ALA A 19 -9.50 -0.01 -15.72
N GLU A 20 -9.77 0.82 -14.71
CA GLU A 20 -9.63 2.28 -14.80
C GLU A 20 -8.21 2.78 -14.53
N CYS A 21 -7.32 1.86 -14.15
CA CYS A 21 -5.93 2.17 -13.84
C CYS A 21 -5.18 2.59 -15.11
N GLY A 22 -4.54 3.75 -15.06
CA GLY A 22 -3.63 4.20 -16.11
C GLY A 22 -2.29 3.46 -16.07
N GLY A 23 -1.50 3.61 -17.14
CA GLY A 23 -0.25 2.86 -17.37
C GLY A 23 0.86 3.00 -16.31
N ALA A 24 0.73 3.92 -15.34
CA ALA A 24 1.67 4.09 -14.23
C ALA A 24 1.15 3.57 -12.87
N GLY A 25 0.10 2.74 -12.87
CA GLY A 25 -0.53 2.28 -11.62
C GLY A 25 -1.30 3.40 -10.91
N ASN A 26 -1.76 4.42 -11.63
CA ASN A 26 -2.47 5.58 -11.07
C ASN A 26 -3.89 5.63 -11.61
N PHE A 27 -4.82 6.05 -10.76
CA PHE A 27 -6.21 6.26 -11.12
C PHE A 27 -6.50 7.74 -11.37
N LYS A 28 -7.61 8.00 -12.08
CA LYS A 28 -8.12 9.35 -12.30
C LYS A 28 -8.70 9.91 -11.00
N GLU A 29 -8.77 11.24 -10.92
CA GLU A 29 -9.36 11.92 -9.76
C GLU A 29 -10.79 11.46 -9.46
N MET A 30 -11.58 11.18 -10.51
CA MET A 30 -12.94 10.65 -10.38
C MET A 30 -12.98 9.34 -9.58
N THR A 31 -12.08 8.39 -9.87
CA THR A 31 -11.97 7.12 -9.16
C THR A 31 -11.59 7.33 -7.69
N TYR A 32 -10.67 8.27 -7.39
CA TYR A 32 -10.33 8.58 -5.99
C TYR A 32 -11.47 9.27 -5.24
N ASN A 33 -12.26 10.12 -5.90
CA ASN A 33 -13.45 10.74 -5.31
C ASN A 33 -14.54 9.69 -5.03
N ALA A 34 -14.74 8.75 -5.94
CA ALA A 34 -15.67 7.63 -5.74
C ALA A 34 -15.20 6.71 -4.59
N ALA A 35 -13.92 6.37 -4.53
CA ALA A 35 -13.32 5.67 -3.40
C ALA A 35 -13.50 6.44 -2.08
N ALA A 36 -13.34 7.76 -2.08
CA ALA A 36 -13.58 8.55 -0.87
C ALA A 36 -15.04 8.45 -0.38
N ALA A 37 -16.00 8.35 -1.31
CA ALA A 37 -17.41 8.14 -0.98
C ALA A 37 -17.65 6.76 -0.36
N THR A 38 -17.02 5.69 -0.86
CA THR A 38 -17.12 4.34 -0.28
C THR A 38 -16.50 4.24 1.11
N LEU A 39 -15.50 5.08 1.43
CA LEU A 39 -14.91 5.16 2.77
C LEU A 39 -15.75 5.95 3.79
N ARG A 40 -16.76 6.73 3.34
CA ARG A 40 -17.56 7.61 4.21
C ARG A 40 -18.32 6.86 5.31
N PRO A 41 -18.94 5.69 5.07
CA PRO A 41 -19.59 4.90 6.12
C PRO A 41 -18.64 4.42 7.21
N LEU A 42 -17.32 4.31 6.93
CA LEU A 42 -16.30 3.90 7.90
C LEU A 42 -15.84 5.07 8.80
N TYR A 43 -16.45 6.24 8.69
CA TYR A 43 -16.16 7.37 9.56
C TYR A 43 -16.72 7.15 10.97
N ASN A 44 -15.83 7.13 11.96
CA ASN A 44 -16.15 6.83 13.35
C ASN A 44 -16.23 8.09 14.24
N GLY A 45 -16.44 9.27 13.66
CA GLY A 45 -16.50 10.53 14.40
C GLY A 45 -15.13 11.12 14.79
N ILE A 46 -14.02 10.42 14.54
CA ILE A 46 -12.68 10.86 14.95
C ILE A 46 -11.82 11.29 13.75
N GLY A 47 -11.41 12.56 13.77
CA GLY A 47 -10.55 13.17 12.75
C GLY A 47 -11.30 13.56 11.48
N ALA A 48 -10.57 13.74 10.37
CA ALA A 48 -11.18 14.18 9.11
C ALA A 48 -11.82 13.03 8.30
N ILE A 49 -12.97 13.33 7.69
CA ILE A 49 -13.55 12.55 6.59
C ILE A 49 -12.55 12.57 5.42
N LYS A 50 -12.40 11.43 4.75
CA LYS A 50 -11.45 11.30 3.64
C LYS A 50 -12.00 11.95 2.40
N THR A 51 -11.17 12.76 1.74
CA THR A 51 -11.44 13.35 0.42
C THR A 51 -10.70 12.55 -0.65
N GLY A 52 -11.08 12.70 -1.93
CA GLY A 52 -10.37 12.02 -3.03
C GLY A 52 -8.89 12.37 -3.09
N LYS A 53 -8.52 13.62 -2.81
CA LYS A 53 -7.11 14.02 -2.68
C LYS A 53 -6.37 13.22 -1.61
N MET A 54 -6.96 13.05 -0.43
CA MET A 54 -6.37 12.26 0.65
C MET A 54 -6.26 10.78 0.28
N VAL A 55 -7.25 10.25 -0.44
CA VAL A 55 -7.25 8.88 -0.98
C VAL A 55 -6.10 8.70 -1.97
N GLY A 56 -5.98 9.60 -2.95
CA GLY A 56 -4.90 9.56 -3.94
C GLY A 56 -3.52 9.62 -3.30
N SER A 57 -3.30 10.49 -2.31
CA SER A 57 -2.04 10.53 -1.55
C SER A 57 -1.78 9.21 -0.81
N LYS A 58 -2.81 8.58 -0.23
CA LYS A 58 -2.64 7.29 0.45
C LYS A 58 -2.31 6.17 -0.52
N TRP A 59 -2.97 6.13 -1.68
CA TRP A 59 -2.66 5.18 -2.75
C TRP A 59 -1.22 5.30 -3.23
N ALA A 60 -0.73 6.53 -3.43
CA ALA A 60 0.66 6.76 -3.82
C ALA A 60 1.65 6.14 -2.82
N THR A 61 1.41 6.28 -1.51
CA THR A 61 2.24 5.64 -0.47
C THR A 61 2.15 4.11 -0.52
N LEU A 62 0.95 3.55 -0.67
CA LEU A 62 0.75 2.10 -0.74
C LEU A 62 1.46 1.51 -1.95
N LYS A 63 1.28 2.12 -3.12
CA LYS A 63 1.93 1.71 -4.36
C LYS A 63 3.45 1.81 -4.26
N ALA A 64 3.99 2.89 -3.69
CA ALA A 64 5.43 3.00 -3.49
C ALA A 64 5.98 1.86 -2.63
N THR A 65 5.26 1.49 -1.56
CA THR A 65 5.64 0.37 -0.70
C THR A 65 5.57 -0.96 -1.46
N TYR A 66 4.48 -1.20 -2.20
CA TYR A 66 4.31 -2.40 -3.02
C TYR A 66 5.43 -2.53 -4.07
N ASN A 67 5.77 -1.45 -4.76
CA ASN A 67 6.83 -1.45 -5.77
C ASN A 67 8.21 -1.77 -5.16
N VAL A 68 8.49 -1.32 -3.93
CA VAL A 68 9.72 -1.69 -3.21
C VAL A 68 9.73 -3.18 -2.90
N ILE A 69 8.62 -3.74 -2.45
CA ILE A 69 8.49 -5.18 -2.18
C ILE A 69 8.66 -5.98 -3.47
N GLU A 70 7.97 -5.63 -4.56
CA GLU A 70 8.14 -6.28 -5.87
C GLU A 70 9.58 -6.19 -6.37
N SER A 71 10.22 -5.03 -6.22
CA SER A 71 11.63 -4.85 -6.59
C SER A 71 12.54 -5.74 -5.76
N TYR A 72 12.26 -5.93 -4.48
CA TYR A 72 12.98 -6.85 -3.60
C TYR A 72 12.77 -8.31 -4.05
N CYS A 73 11.53 -8.73 -4.29
CA CYS A 73 11.19 -10.07 -4.77
C CYS A 73 11.81 -10.40 -6.14
N SER A 74 11.98 -9.40 -7.00
CA SER A 74 12.56 -9.59 -8.34
C SER A 74 14.07 -9.88 -8.31
N GLN A 75 14.74 -9.68 -7.17
CA GLN A 75 16.15 -10.00 -6.99
C GLN A 75 16.33 -11.49 -6.76
N SER A 76 17.34 -12.09 -7.40
CA SER A 76 17.60 -13.53 -7.29
C SER A 76 17.95 -13.92 -5.85
N GLY A 77 17.23 -14.91 -5.31
CA GLY A 77 17.51 -15.52 -4.00
C GLY A 77 16.80 -14.88 -2.81
N VAL A 78 15.98 -13.84 -3.01
CA VAL A 78 15.28 -13.16 -1.92
C VAL A 78 13.80 -13.51 -1.92
N HIS A 79 13.31 -14.05 -0.79
CA HIS A 79 11.93 -14.50 -0.64
C HIS A 79 11.15 -13.54 0.26
N TRP A 80 10.06 -12.98 -0.26
CA TRP A 80 9.05 -12.29 0.55
C TRP A 80 7.78 -13.14 0.60
N GLY A 81 7.36 -13.54 1.80
CA GLY A 81 6.05 -14.13 2.06
C GLY A 81 5.09 -13.10 2.64
N ASN A 82 3.80 -13.16 2.28
CA ASN A 82 2.82 -12.21 2.81
C ASN A 82 2.61 -12.35 4.33
N ASP A 83 2.84 -13.55 4.89
CA ASP A 83 2.67 -13.82 6.32
C ASP A 83 3.95 -13.54 7.13
N CYS A 84 5.12 -13.81 6.56
CA CYS A 84 6.42 -13.74 7.27
C CYS A 84 7.34 -12.61 6.78
N GLY A 85 6.89 -11.79 5.83
CA GLY A 85 7.70 -10.78 5.15
C GLY A 85 8.92 -11.41 4.48
N ALA A 86 10.06 -10.72 4.56
CA ALA A 86 11.34 -11.23 4.07
C ALA A 86 11.87 -12.46 4.85
N ASN A 87 11.24 -12.83 5.98
CA ASN A 87 11.61 -13.94 6.85
C ASN A 87 13.13 -14.05 7.11
N ILE A 88 13.82 -12.91 7.24
CA ILE A 88 15.27 -12.85 7.44
C ILE A 88 15.58 -13.42 8.84
N GLN A 89 16.23 -14.58 8.87
CA GLN A 89 16.60 -15.30 10.08
C GLN A 89 18.06 -15.80 9.97
N GLY A 90 18.71 -16.07 11.10
CA GLY A 90 20.06 -16.65 11.12
C GLY A 90 21.18 -15.68 10.69
N GLU A 91 22.24 -16.20 10.07
CA GLU A 91 23.42 -15.43 9.64
C GLU A 91 23.09 -14.31 8.65
N ASP A 92 22.05 -14.51 7.80
CA ASP A 92 21.56 -13.50 6.86
C ASP A 92 21.04 -12.25 7.56
N ALA A 93 20.48 -12.38 8.78
CA ALA A 93 20.09 -11.22 9.59
C ALA A 93 21.32 -10.44 10.06
N VAL A 94 22.35 -11.14 10.54
CA VAL A 94 23.57 -10.53 11.08
C VAL A 94 24.31 -9.74 10.00
N ALA A 95 24.45 -10.31 8.79
CA ALA A 95 25.09 -9.64 7.67
C ALA A 95 24.32 -8.37 7.23
N LEU A 96 22.99 -8.44 7.17
CA LEU A 96 22.14 -7.31 6.77
C LEU A 96 22.18 -6.15 7.78
N TRP A 97 22.17 -6.45 9.09
CA TRP A 97 22.27 -5.42 10.13
C TRP A 97 23.64 -4.78 10.20
N THR A 98 24.71 -5.54 9.90
CA THR A 98 26.08 -5.01 9.87
C THR A 98 26.26 -3.99 8.74
N GLN A 99 25.66 -4.25 7.56
CA GLN A 99 25.72 -3.36 6.41
C GLN A 99 24.95 -2.04 6.59
N CYS A 100 23.98 -1.98 7.52
CA CYS A 100 23.24 -0.74 7.84
C CYS A 100 23.88 0.10 8.95
N LEU A 101 24.92 -0.40 9.62
CA LEU A 101 25.63 0.28 10.71
C LEU A 101 26.98 0.91 10.27
N GLU A 102 27.36 0.75 9.00
CA GLU A 102 28.47 1.46 8.35
C GLU A 102 27.97 2.63 7.48
#